data_AF-A0AAQ3P528-F1
#
_entry.id   AF-A0AAQ3P528-F1
#
_cell.length_a   1.000
_cell.length_b   1.000
_cell.length_c   1.000
_cell.angle_alpha   90.00
_cell.angle_beta   90.00
_cell.angle_gamma   90.00
#
_symmetry.space_group_name_H-M   'P 1'
#
loop_
_entity.id
_entity.type
_entity.pdbx_description
1 polymer ?
#
loop_
_entity_poly.entity_id
_entity_poly.type
_entity_poly.pdbx_seq_one_letter_code
_entity_poly.pdbx_strand_id
1 'polypeptide(L)'
;PNCPTKCGNVNIPFPFGLTKLYSFNTSFFIICNQGLSPPIPFFNSTTNKKVWLLDISLDDQLHVSMPVLTSCVVNNIGDSVKDALVIVFPTLFHLLSKQNKLIVLGDDTT
;
A
#
# COMPACT_ATOMS: atom_id res chain seq x y z
N PRO A 1 -5.96 -10.84 -25.88
CA PRO A 1 -6.46 -9.50 -26.26
C PRO A 1 -7.20 -8.71 -25.16
N ASN A 2 -7.74 -9.34 -24.11
CA ASN A 2 -8.50 -8.64 -23.05
C ASN A 2 -7.85 -8.82 -21.68
N CYS A 3 -6.85 -8.00 -21.36
CA CYS A 3 -6.25 -7.99 -20.03
C CYS A 3 -7.04 -7.04 -19.15
N PRO A 4 -7.41 -7.43 -17.92
CA PRO A 4 -8.09 -6.51 -17.03
C PRO A 4 -7.15 -5.37 -16.65
N THR A 5 -7.60 -4.15 -16.90
CA THR A 5 -6.87 -2.89 -16.65
C THR A 5 -7.49 -2.10 -15.49
N LYS A 6 -8.42 -2.69 -14.74
CA LYS A 6 -9.08 -2.06 -13.60
C LYS A 6 -9.22 -3.02 -12.43
N CYS A 7 -9.08 -2.48 -11.22
CA CYS A 7 -9.44 -3.14 -9.97
C CYS A 7 -10.31 -2.18 -9.16
N GLY A 8 -11.60 -2.51 -9.03
CA GLY A 8 -12.58 -1.57 -8.47
C GLY A 8 -12.59 -0.26 -9.25
N ASN A 9 -12.32 0.84 -8.56
CA ASN A 9 -12.31 2.18 -9.14
C ASN A 9 -10.94 2.62 -9.67
N VAL A 10 -9.90 1.80 -9.52
CA VAL A 10 -8.52 2.17 -9.86
C VAL A 10 -8.14 1.62 -11.24
N ASN A 11 -7.64 2.49 -12.11
CA ASN A 11 -7.02 2.10 -13.37
C ASN A 11 -5.62 1.53 -13.13
N ILE A 12 -5.30 0.42 -13.78
CA ILE A 12 -4.01 -0.28 -13.71
C ILE A 12 -3.36 -0.23 -15.10
N PRO A 13 -2.69 0.88 -15.46
CA PRO A 13 -1.99 1.02 -16.74
C PRO A 13 -0.64 0.29 -16.71
N PHE A 14 -0.13 -0.09 -17.87
CA PHE A 14 1.27 -0.50 -18.01
C PHE A 14 2.18 0.64 -17.52
N PRO A 15 3.26 0.39 -16.76
CA PRO A 15 3.94 -0.90 -16.50
C PRO A 15 3.31 -1.80 -15.42
N PHE A 16 2.24 -1.36 -14.75
CA PHE A 16 1.53 -2.17 -13.76
C PHE A 16 0.65 -3.24 -14.41
N GLY A 17 0.38 -4.32 -13.68
CA GLY A 17 -0.47 -5.39 -14.19
C GLY A 17 -1.15 -6.21 -13.10
N LEU A 18 -2.34 -6.70 -13.41
CA LEU A 18 -3.12 -7.61 -12.56
C LEU A 18 -2.73 -9.09 -12.72
N THR A 19 -1.78 -9.38 -13.60
CA THR A 19 -1.13 -10.68 -13.73
C THR A 19 0.37 -10.48 -13.97
N LYS A 20 1.18 -11.48 -13.61
CA LYS A 20 2.63 -11.43 -13.81
C LYS A 20 3.04 -11.27 -15.28
N LEU A 21 2.21 -11.74 -16.22
CA LEU A 21 2.46 -11.67 -17.66
C LEU A 21 2.23 -10.25 -18.23
N TYR A 22 1.34 -9.49 -17.61
CA TYR A 22 0.95 -8.14 -18.06
C TYR A 22 1.50 -7.03 -17.16
N SER A 23 2.40 -7.37 -16.24
CA SER A 23 3.21 -6.43 -15.48
C SER A 23 4.63 -6.41 -16.04
N PHE A 24 5.30 -5.26 -16.01
CA PHE A 24 6.69 -5.14 -16.46
C PHE A 24 7.63 -6.13 -15.74
N ASN A 25 7.44 -6.32 -14.43
CA ASN A 25 8.04 -7.39 -13.64
C ASN A 25 7.23 -7.64 -12.36
N THR A 26 7.69 -8.57 -11.51
CA THR A 26 7.05 -8.94 -10.24
C THR A 26 6.83 -7.78 -9.26
N SER A 27 7.60 -6.69 -9.40
CA SER A 27 7.45 -5.49 -8.58
C SER A 27 6.33 -4.56 -9.04
N PHE A 28 5.91 -4.70 -10.30
CA PHE A 28 4.76 -3.99 -10.89
C PHE A 28 3.48 -4.82 -10.85
N PHE A 29 3.54 -6.01 -10.25
CA PHE A 29 2.39 -6.88 -10.09
C PHE A 29 1.49 -6.37 -8.95
N ILE A 30 0.26 -6.04 -9.30
CA ILE A 30 -0.78 -5.57 -8.39
C ILE A 30 -1.77 -6.70 -8.12
N ILE A 31 -2.07 -6.91 -6.84
CA ILE A 31 -3.07 -7.87 -6.42
C ILE A 31 -4.39 -7.12 -6.22
N CYS A 32 -5.47 -7.64 -6.78
CA CYS A 32 -6.81 -7.09 -6.61
C CYS A 32 -7.60 -7.92 -5.60
N ASN A 33 -7.97 -7.35 -4.45
CA ASN A 33 -8.78 -8.03 -3.44
C ASN A 33 -10.26 -8.06 -3.86
N GLN A 34 -10.70 -9.15 -4.47
CA GLN A 34 -12.08 -9.35 -4.92
C GLN A 34 -13.07 -9.63 -3.77
N GLY A 35 -12.58 -9.87 -2.54
CA GLY A 35 -13.45 -10.11 -1.37
C GLY A 35 -14.07 -8.84 -0.76
N LEU A 36 -13.75 -7.66 -1.32
CA LEU A 36 -14.28 -6.37 -0.90
C LEU A 36 -15.17 -5.79 -2.00
N SER A 37 -16.13 -4.96 -1.61
CA SER A 37 -17.03 -4.26 -2.55
C SER A 37 -16.94 -2.75 -2.30
N PRO A 38 -16.29 -1.97 -3.19
CA PRO A 38 -15.62 -2.41 -4.42
C PRO A 38 -14.29 -3.15 -4.15
N PRO A 39 -13.79 -3.94 -5.12
CA PRO A 39 -12.47 -4.56 -5.02
C PRO A 39 -11.36 -3.52 -4.82
N ILE A 40 -10.39 -3.82 -3.95
CA ILE A 40 -9.31 -2.87 -3.62
C ILE A 40 -7.96 -3.43 -4.09
N PRO A 41 -7.19 -2.68 -4.90
CA PRO A 41 -5.85 -3.09 -5.30
C PRO A 41 -4.81 -2.84 -4.21
N PHE A 42 -3.77 -3.67 -4.17
CA PHE A 42 -2.62 -3.48 -3.28
C PHE A 42 -1.33 -4.04 -3.91
N PHE A 43 -0.19 -3.51 -3.48
CA PHE A 43 1.11 -4.02 -3.91
C PHE A 43 1.38 -5.42 -3.34
N ASN A 44 2.03 -6.24 -4.16
CA ASN A 44 2.62 -7.49 -3.70
C ASN A 44 3.86 -7.21 -2.83
N SER A 45 3.63 -6.93 -1.54
CA SER A 45 4.69 -6.66 -0.57
C SER A 45 5.35 -7.96 -0.09
N THR A 46 6.65 -7.87 0.24
CA THR A 46 7.39 -8.94 0.93
C THR A 46 6.94 -9.10 2.40
N THR A 47 6.19 -8.14 2.93
CA THR A 47 5.64 -8.19 4.28
C THR A 47 4.18 -8.67 4.25
N ASN A 48 3.69 -9.23 5.36
CA ASN A 48 2.28 -9.59 5.52
C ASN A 48 1.32 -8.37 5.58
N LYS A 49 1.84 -7.16 5.36
CA LYS A 49 1.11 -5.91 5.44
C LYS A 49 0.80 -5.42 4.02
N LYS A 50 -0.46 -5.08 3.78
CA LYS A 50 -0.94 -4.66 2.46
C LYS A 50 -0.81 -3.15 2.31
N VAL A 51 -0.15 -2.72 1.24
CA VAL A 51 -0.10 -1.31 0.83
C VAL A 51 -1.19 -1.10 -0.20
N TRP A 52 -2.26 -0.43 0.21
CA TRP A 52 -3.41 -0.21 -0.65
C TRP A 52 -3.10 0.84 -1.69
N LEU A 53 -3.50 0.57 -2.92
CA LEU A 53 -3.33 1.49 -4.03
C LEU A 53 -4.62 2.30 -4.18
N LEU A 54 -4.51 3.63 -4.10
CA LEU A 54 -5.63 4.55 -4.18
C LEU A 54 -5.82 5.05 -5.61
N ASP A 55 -4.73 5.39 -6.28
CA ASP A 55 -4.73 5.87 -7.66
C ASP A 55 -3.35 5.71 -8.32
N ILE A 56 -3.34 5.61 -9.65
CA ILE A 56 -2.13 5.59 -10.47
C ILE A 56 -2.22 6.69 -11.53
N SER A 57 -1.28 7.63 -11.49
CA SER A 57 -0.98 8.51 -12.61
C SER A 57 0.45 8.26 -13.10
N LEU A 58 0.60 8.02 -14.41
CA LEU A 58 1.92 7.84 -15.03
C LEU A 58 2.68 9.18 -15.19
N ASP A 59 1.94 10.29 -15.29
CA ASP A 59 2.49 11.63 -15.53
C ASP A 59 2.65 12.46 -14.25
N ASP A 60 2.14 11.97 -13.12
CA ASP A 60 2.19 12.66 -11.84
C ASP A 60 2.67 11.71 -10.74
N GLN A 61 1.74 11.11 -9.99
CA GLN A 61 2.07 10.39 -8.77
C GLN A 61 1.29 9.09 -8.59
N LEU A 62 1.90 8.23 -7.79
CA LEU A 62 1.30 7.02 -7.28
C LEU A 62 0.75 7.30 -5.88
N HIS A 63 -0.58 7.24 -5.72
CA HIS A 63 -1.21 7.43 -4.42
C HIS A 63 -1.43 6.09 -3.74
N VAL A 64 -0.86 5.96 -2.54
CA VAL A 64 -0.93 4.74 -1.73
C VAL A 64 -1.36 5.04 -0.31
N SER A 65 -2.06 4.09 0.31
CA SER A 65 -2.31 4.08 1.75
C SER A 65 -1.46 3.00 2.40
N MET A 66 -0.63 3.42 3.34
CA MET A 66 0.08 2.50 4.21
C MET A 66 -0.91 1.79 5.15
N PRO A 67 -0.59 0.56 5.60
CA PRO A 67 -1.41 -0.13 6.55
C PRO A 67 -1.35 0.57 7.92
N VAL A 68 -2.46 0.52 8.65
CA VAL A 68 -2.55 1.10 9.98
C VAL A 68 -1.67 0.29 10.93
N LEU A 69 -0.84 1.00 11.69
CA LEU A 69 -0.09 0.45 12.81
C LEU A 69 -0.82 0.80 14.10
N THR A 70 -1.04 -0.21 14.93
CA THR A 70 -1.67 -0.06 16.24
C THR A 70 -0.67 -0.52 17.27
N SER A 71 -0.34 0.35 18.22
CA SER A 71 0.46 0.01 19.39
C SER A 71 -0.41 0.25 20.62
N CYS A 72 -0.56 -0.77 21.46
CA CYS A 72 -1.26 -0.66 22.74
C CYS A 72 -0.22 -0.78 23.85
N VAL A 73 -0.01 0.30 24.59
CA VAL A 73 0.88 0.28 25.76
C VAL A 73 0.06 -0.21 26.95
N VAL A 74 0.26 -1.47 27.33
CA VAL A 74 -0.23 -1.97 28.63
C VAL A 74 0.80 -1.57 29.66
N ASN A 75 0.39 -0.99 30.79
CA ASN A 75 1.23 -0.46 31.88
C ASN A 75 2.08 -1.53 32.62
N ASN A 76 2.88 -2.29 31.90
CA ASN A 76 4.03 -2.98 32.44
C ASN A 76 5.17 -1.96 32.42
N ILE A 77 5.45 -1.37 33.59
CA ILE A 77 6.50 -0.37 33.80
C ILE A 77 7.79 -0.83 33.11
N GLY A 78 8.18 -0.14 32.03
CA GLY A 78 9.47 -0.34 31.34
C GLY A 78 9.42 -0.90 29.92
N ASP A 79 8.27 -1.33 29.38
CA ASP A 79 8.25 -1.93 28.04
C ASP A 79 8.07 -0.87 26.92
N SER A 80 9.15 -0.56 26.22
CA SER A 80 9.11 0.30 25.03
C SER A 80 8.74 -0.55 23.81
N VAL A 81 7.46 -0.53 23.42
CA VAL A 81 7.01 -1.22 22.20
C VAL A 81 7.55 -0.49 20.97
N LYS A 82 8.60 -1.05 20.36
CA LYS A 82 9.19 -0.53 19.11
C LYS A 82 8.62 -1.27 17.89
N ASP A 83 7.41 -0.92 17.50
CA ASP A 83 6.84 -1.39 16.23
C ASP A 83 7.30 -0.49 15.08
N ALA A 84 8.09 -1.06 14.17
CA ALA A 84 8.54 -0.40 12.95
C ALA A 84 8.04 -1.14 11.72
N LEU A 85 7.35 -0.43 10.82
CA LEU A 85 7.00 -0.95 9.51
C LEU A 85 7.94 -0.37 8.46
N VAL A 86 8.70 -1.24 7.82
CA VAL A 86 9.55 -0.89 6.68
C VAL A 86 8.92 -1.48 5.42
N ILE A 87 8.54 -0.60 4.49
CA ILE A 87 8.07 -0.99 3.16
C ILE A 87 9.12 -0.54 2.15
N VAL A 88 9.66 -1.51 1.42
CA VAL A 88 10.63 -1.25 0.36
C VAL A 88 9.88 -1.20 -0.96
N PHE A 89 9.92 -0.04 -1.61
CA PHE A 89 9.45 0.11 -2.97
C PHE A 89 10.61 -0.12 -3.95
N PRO A 90 10.33 -0.60 -5.17
CA PRO A 90 11.32 -0.67 -6.24
C PRO A 90 11.92 0.72 -6.48
N THR A 91 13.19 0.77 -6.86
CA THR A 91 13.97 2.00 -7.07
C THR A 91 13.40 2.95 -8.15
N LEU A 92 12.35 2.54 -8.84
CA LEU A 92 11.65 3.32 -9.87
C LEU A 92 10.70 4.37 -9.28
N PHE A 93 10.43 4.33 -7.97
CA PHE A 93 9.56 5.30 -7.30
C PHE A 93 10.32 6.07 -6.23
N HIS A 94 10.29 7.40 -6.32
CA HIS A 94 10.82 8.29 -5.29
C HIS A 94 9.69 8.72 -4.35
N LEU A 95 9.93 8.63 -3.05
CA LEU A 95 9.01 9.15 -2.04
C LEU A 95 9.05 10.68 -2.05
N LEU A 96 7.90 11.30 -2.26
CA LEU A 96 7.75 12.75 -2.25
C LEU A 96 7.49 13.24 -0.83
N SER A 97 8.56 13.63 -0.12
CA SER A 97 8.51 14.00 1.30
C SER A 97 7.53 15.12 1.64
N LYS A 98 7.25 16.02 0.68
CA LYS A 98 6.33 17.15 0.87
C LYS A 98 4.84 16.81 0.70
N GLN A 99 4.51 15.62 0.21
CA GLN A 99 3.13 15.24 -0.14
C GLN A 99 2.59 14.09 0.73
N ASN A 100 3.45 13.51 1.59
CA ASN A 100 3.05 12.44 2.49
C ASN A 100 2.23 12.98 3.67
N LYS A 101 1.10 12.34 3.97
CA LYS A 101 0.28 12.62 5.14
C LYS A 101 0.43 11.51 6.17
N LEU A 102 0.90 11.84 7.37
CA LEU A 102 0.90 10.94 8.52
C LEU A 102 -0.22 11.36 9.47
N ILE A 103 -1.04 10.40 9.91
CA ILE A 103 -2.11 10.61 10.88
C ILE A 103 -1.83 9.70 12.07
N VAL A 104 -1.80 10.27 13.27
CA VAL A 104 -1.65 9.55 14.53
C VAL A 104 -2.89 9.82 15.36
N LEU A 105 -3.53 8.76 15.83
CA LEU A 105 -4.68 8.80 16.73
C LEU A 105 -4.25 8.14 18.03
N GLY A 106 -4.35 8.86 19.13
CA GLY A 106 -4.10 8.36 20.47
C GLY A 106 -5.27 8.71 21.37
N ASP A 107 -5.57 7.81 22.30
CA ASP A 107 -6.50 8.04 23.39
C ASP A 107 -5.77 7.72 24.69
N ASP A 108 -5.96 8.55 25.71
CA ASP A 108 -5.36 8.36 27.03
C ASP A 108 -6.47 7.92 27.97
N THR A 109 -6.57 6.61 28.21
CA THR A 109 -7.56 6.05 29.13
C THR A 109 -7.02 6.16 30.56
N THR A 110 -7.17 7.35 31.15
CA THR A 110 -6.92 7.59 32.59
C THR A 110 -7.95 6.90 33.47
#